data_AF-A0A7S3WFS2-F1
#
_entry.id   AF-A0A7S3WFS2-F1
#
_cell.length_a   1.000
_cell.length_b   1.000
_cell.length_c   1.000
_cell.angle_alpha   90.00
_cell.angle_beta   90.00
_cell.angle_gamma   90.00
#
_symmetry.space_group_name_H-M   'P 1'
#
loop_
_entity.id
_entity.type
_entity.pdbx_description
1 polymer ?
#
loop_
_entity_poly.entity_id
_entity_poly.type
_entity_poly.pdbx_seq_one_letter_code
_entity_poly.pdbx_strand_id
1 'polypeptide(L)'
;WAPCDSAPAFVAGLQQAVSEYGRLVLVFDNAAGLGERKEVLTLLLSLHTLCGSAAVSIVFVAEALWPEAHELTAFAPLATVRFGGYSKAQLEAILAVDAPKGCEAAWRDFLPLFVSYSYEICRDLHELRYLCRGAFGEWMRPVHDGLIDAGDKGALLRAGKVCLQEARKRVYAREAPLTRKAEAARAVDGADGGGLALPTCVK
;
A
#
# COMPACT_ATOMS: atom_id res chain seq x y z
N TRP A 1 -5.56 18.25 27.40
CA TRP A 1 -6.03 18.70 26.08
C TRP A 1 -7.30 19.51 26.33
N ALA A 2 -7.22 20.83 26.23
CA ALA A 2 -8.39 21.69 26.35
C ALA A 2 -9.31 21.47 25.13
N PRO A 3 -10.64 21.58 25.27
CA PRO A 3 -11.55 21.53 24.13
C PRO A 3 -11.21 22.66 23.15
N CYS A 4 -11.06 22.29 21.88
CA CYS A 4 -10.65 23.18 20.80
C CYS A 4 -11.84 23.41 19.87
N ASP A 5 -12.82 24.17 20.34
CA ASP A 5 -14.13 24.30 19.68
C ASP A 5 -14.18 25.43 18.63
N SER A 6 -13.06 26.14 18.43
CA SER A 6 -13.00 27.28 17.52
C SER A 6 -11.64 27.42 16.84
N ALA A 7 -11.62 28.06 15.67
CA ALA A 7 -10.39 28.34 14.93
C ALA A 7 -9.35 29.15 15.75
N PRO A 8 -9.71 30.19 16.53
CA PRO A 8 -8.74 30.90 17.36
C PRO A 8 -8.14 30.02 18.47
N ALA A 9 -8.96 29.17 19.10
CA ALA A 9 -8.48 28.22 20.11
C ALA A 9 -7.48 27.23 19.52
N PHE A 10 -7.73 26.77 18.29
CA PHE A 10 -6.82 25.91 17.54
C PHE A 10 -5.48 26.60 17.28
N VAL A 11 -5.50 27.85 16.79
CA VAL A 11 -4.28 28.62 16.51
C VAL A 11 -3.48 28.85 17.79
N ALA A 12 -4.12 29.22 18.90
CA ALA A 12 -3.45 29.42 20.18
C ALA A 12 -2.79 28.13 20.69
N GLY A 13 -3.51 26.99 20.61
CA GLY A 13 -2.95 25.68 20.95
C GLY A 13 -1.78 25.29 20.05
N LEU A 14 -1.85 25.60 18.76
CA LEU A 14 -0.78 25.34 17.80
C LEU A 14 0.45 26.22 18.07
N GLN A 15 0.28 27.49 18.40
CA GLN A 15 1.37 28.39 18.80
C GLN A 15 2.07 27.90 20.08
N GLN A 16 1.31 27.37 21.04
CA GLN A 16 1.86 26.75 22.23
C GLN A 16 2.64 25.47 21.88
N ALA A 17 2.11 24.62 21.00
CA ALA A 17 2.84 23.44 20.54
C ALA A 17 4.12 23.83 19.78
N VAL A 18 4.09 24.90 18.98
CA VAL A 18 5.29 25.45 18.31
C VAL A 18 6.33 25.90 19.33
N SER A 19 5.95 26.55 20.42
CA SER A 19 6.92 26.98 21.44
C SER A 19 7.53 25.81 22.21
N GLU A 20 6.80 24.70 22.36
CA GLU A 20 7.25 23.48 23.03
C GLU A 20 8.13 22.59 22.13
N TYR A 21 7.71 22.37 20.88
CA TYR A 21 8.33 21.39 19.97
C TYR A 21 9.19 22.05 18.87
N GLY A 22 9.18 23.37 18.76
CA GLY A 22 9.92 24.13 17.76
C GLY A 22 9.24 24.15 16.39
N ARG A 23 9.43 23.12 15.57
CA ARG A 23 8.86 23.04 14.21
C ARG A 23 7.88 21.88 14.10
N LEU A 24 6.72 22.16 13.52
CA LEU A 24 5.64 21.21 13.33
C LEU A 24 5.33 21.00 11.84
N VAL A 25 5.04 19.76 11.49
CA VAL A 25 4.53 19.38 10.16
C VAL A 25 3.16 18.75 10.36
N LEU A 26 2.13 19.36 9.79
CA LEU A 26 0.76 18.88 9.83
C LEU A 26 0.44 18.18 8.51
N VAL A 27 0.18 16.87 8.56
CA VAL A 27 -0.16 16.07 7.39
C VAL A 27 -1.65 15.77 7.40
N PHE A 28 -2.35 16.23 6.38
CA PHE A 28 -3.77 15.97 6.17
C PHE A 28 -3.91 14.97 5.03
N ASP A 29 -4.22 13.73 5.39
CA ASP A 29 -4.51 12.67 4.44
C ASP A 29 -5.95 12.78 3.92
N ASN A 30 -6.21 12.26 2.72
CA ASN A 30 -7.49 12.36 2.01
C ASN A 30 -8.07 13.80 1.98
N ALA A 31 -7.21 14.77 1.66
CA ALA A 31 -7.52 16.20 1.66
C ALA A 31 -8.50 16.64 0.55
N ALA A 32 -8.97 15.74 -0.30
CA ALA A 32 -9.91 16.05 -1.39
C ALA A 32 -11.20 16.72 -0.88
N GLY A 33 -11.68 16.33 0.31
CA GLY A 33 -12.88 16.90 0.92
C GLY A 33 -12.72 18.31 1.50
N LEU A 34 -11.49 18.84 1.63
CA LEU A 34 -11.27 20.18 2.19
C LEU A 34 -11.77 21.30 1.27
N GLY A 35 -11.93 21.04 -0.03
CA GLY A 35 -12.49 22.01 -0.99
C GLY A 35 -13.93 22.41 -0.65
N GLU A 36 -14.71 21.53 -0.04
CA GLU A 36 -16.08 21.82 0.40
C GLU A 36 -16.13 22.74 1.64
N ARG A 37 -15.05 22.78 2.43
CA ARG A 37 -14.92 23.51 3.69
C ARG A 37 -13.91 24.66 3.55
N LYS A 38 -14.28 25.64 2.73
CA LYS A 38 -13.41 26.78 2.37
C LYS A 38 -12.87 27.54 3.58
N GLU A 39 -13.66 27.67 4.64
CA GLU A 39 -13.26 28.32 5.89
C GLU A 39 -12.12 27.58 6.60
N VAL A 40 -12.16 26.25 6.61
CA VAL A 40 -11.11 25.42 7.20
C VAL A 40 -9.86 25.48 6.33
N LEU A 41 -10.02 25.33 5.01
CA LEU A 41 -8.89 25.40 4.09
C LEU A 41 -8.17 26.76 4.17
N THR A 42 -8.91 27.86 4.22
CA THR A 42 -8.35 29.21 4.34
C THR A 42 -7.57 29.38 5.64
N LEU A 43 -8.11 28.88 6.75
CA LEU A 43 -7.40 28.88 8.04
C LEU A 43 -6.10 28.08 7.94
N LEU A 44 -6.16 26.84 7.42
CA LEU A 44 -5.00 25.96 7.28
C LEU A 44 -3.92 26.64 6.43
N LEU A 45 -4.28 27.15 5.25
CA LEU A 45 -3.36 27.88 4.38
C LEU A 45 -2.75 29.10 5.09
N SER A 46 -3.45 29.72 6.03
CA SER A 46 -2.96 30.88 6.80
C SER A 46 -2.15 30.52 8.04
N LEU A 47 -2.07 29.24 8.46
CA LEU A 47 -1.37 28.89 9.72
C LEU A 47 0.12 29.24 9.69
N HIS A 48 0.75 29.21 8.52
CA HIS A 48 2.14 29.62 8.38
C HIS A 48 2.34 31.09 8.78
N THR A 49 1.42 31.99 8.43
CA THR A 49 1.50 33.40 8.88
C THR A 49 1.07 33.55 10.34
N LEU A 50 0.05 32.82 10.78
CA LEU A 50 -0.51 32.93 12.12
C LEU A 50 0.41 32.37 13.22
N CYS A 51 1.24 31.36 12.92
CA CYS A 51 2.13 30.71 13.88
C CYS A 51 3.62 31.05 13.66
N GLY A 52 3.92 31.93 12.70
CA GLY A 52 5.28 32.25 12.27
C GLY A 52 5.75 31.35 11.12
N SER A 53 6.18 31.97 10.01
CA SER A 53 6.32 31.34 8.69
C SER A 53 7.28 30.15 8.61
N ALA A 54 8.16 29.96 9.60
CA ALA A 54 9.13 28.88 9.63
C ALA A 54 8.78 27.75 10.62
N ALA A 55 7.76 27.93 11.46
CA ALA A 55 7.44 27.02 12.55
C ALA A 55 6.43 25.93 12.17
N VAL A 56 5.55 26.19 11.20
CA VAL A 56 4.50 25.25 10.79
C VAL A 56 4.56 25.02 9.29
N SER A 57 4.58 23.76 8.89
CA SER A 57 4.44 23.33 7.49
C SER A 57 3.24 22.41 7.34
N ILE A 58 2.51 22.55 6.24
CA ILE A 58 1.28 21.78 6.00
C ILE A 58 1.45 20.98 4.73
N VAL A 59 1.10 19.70 4.80
CA VAL A 59 1.12 18.79 3.67
C VAL A 59 -0.29 18.25 3.48
N PHE A 60 -0.84 18.46 2.29
CA PHE A 60 -2.11 17.88 1.86
C PHE A 60 -1.82 16.68 0.96
N VAL A 61 -2.38 15.53 1.30
CA VAL A 61 -2.32 14.31 0.48
C VAL A 61 -3.71 14.05 -0.07
N ALA A 62 -3.83 13.98 -1.40
CA ALA A 62 -5.09 13.73 -2.08
C ALA A 62 -4.84 13.03 -3.43
N GLU A 63 -5.75 12.16 -3.85
CA GLU A 63 -5.71 11.52 -5.17
C GLU A 63 -5.96 12.51 -6.31
N ALA A 64 -6.86 13.47 -6.06
CA ALA A 64 -7.12 14.61 -6.92
C ALA A 64 -7.16 15.87 -6.07
N LEU A 65 -6.43 16.91 -6.50
CA LEU A 65 -6.62 18.25 -5.96
C LEU A 65 -7.91 18.84 -6.53
N TRP A 66 -8.53 19.74 -5.77
CA TRP A 66 -9.79 20.37 -6.16
C TRP A 66 -9.61 21.22 -7.45
N PRO A 67 -10.55 21.20 -8.41
CA PRO A 67 -10.46 21.95 -9.66
C PRO A 67 -10.24 23.46 -9.45
N GLU A 68 -10.83 24.00 -8.39
CA GLU A 68 -10.77 25.40 -7.98
C GLU A 68 -9.53 25.70 -7.13
N ALA A 69 -8.54 24.79 -7.05
CA ALA A 69 -7.41 24.95 -6.15
C ALA A 69 -6.62 26.19 -6.42
N HIS A 70 -6.46 26.53 -7.68
CA HIS A 70 -5.76 27.74 -8.05
C HIS A 70 -6.41 29.01 -7.50
N GLU A 71 -7.76 29.07 -7.47
CA GLU A 71 -8.50 30.21 -6.94
C GLU A 71 -8.46 30.25 -5.41
N LEU A 72 -8.69 29.09 -4.77
CA LEU A 72 -8.72 28.98 -3.31
C LEU A 72 -7.33 29.16 -2.67
N THR A 73 -6.26 28.86 -3.40
CA THR A 73 -4.87 29.03 -2.95
C THR A 73 -4.21 30.28 -3.55
N ALA A 74 -4.95 31.16 -4.22
CA ALA A 74 -4.36 32.31 -4.93
C ALA A 74 -3.55 33.24 -4.01
N PHE A 75 -3.94 33.34 -2.73
CA PHE A 75 -3.23 34.13 -1.72
C PHE A 75 -2.06 33.40 -1.04
N ALA A 76 -1.97 32.07 -1.19
CA ALA A 76 -0.97 31.21 -0.58
C ALA A 76 -0.68 30.01 -1.50
N PRO A 77 0.19 30.18 -2.52
CA PRO A 77 0.40 29.15 -3.54
C PRO A 77 0.98 27.87 -2.91
N LEU A 78 0.35 26.74 -3.20
CA LEU A 78 0.79 25.43 -2.73
C LEU A 78 1.86 24.84 -3.65
N ALA A 79 2.98 24.44 -3.07
CA ALA A 79 3.96 23.60 -3.76
C ALA A 79 3.33 22.23 -4.03
N THR A 80 3.04 21.94 -5.30
CA THR A 80 2.36 20.72 -5.70
C THR A 80 3.37 19.66 -6.13
N VAL A 81 3.36 18.51 -5.46
CA VAL A 81 4.14 17.33 -5.85
C VAL A 81 3.17 16.27 -6.35
N ARG A 82 3.36 15.79 -7.58
CA ARG A 82 2.53 14.74 -8.17
C ARG A 82 3.22 13.38 -8.04
N PHE A 83 2.59 12.45 -7.35
CA PHE A 83 2.99 11.05 -7.32
C PHE A 83 2.25 10.31 -8.43
N GLY A 84 2.99 9.91 -9.46
CA GLY A 84 2.44 9.10 -10.55
C GLY A 84 2.25 7.64 -10.12
N GLY A 85 1.57 6.87 -10.97
CA GLY A 85 1.50 5.42 -10.81
C GLY A 85 2.86 4.75 -11.04
N TYR A 86 3.08 3.61 -10.41
CA TYR A 86 4.28 2.81 -10.59
C TYR A 86 4.34 2.18 -11.98
N SER A 87 5.53 2.15 -12.59
CA SER A 87 5.82 1.38 -13.81
C SER A 87 5.92 -0.12 -13.51
N LYS A 88 5.91 -0.98 -14.55
CA LYS A 88 6.14 -2.43 -14.40
C LYS A 88 7.42 -2.73 -13.61
N ALA A 89 8.52 -2.11 -14.01
CA ALA A 89 9.82 -2.30 -13.35
C ALA A 89 9.80 -1.86 -11.87
N GLN A 90 9.10 -0.75 -11.55
CA GLN A 90 8.95 -0.31 -10.17
C GLN A 90 8.09 -1.28 -9.35
N LEU A 91 6.99 -1.78 -9.91
CA LEU A 91 6.15 -2.77 -9.25
C LEU A 91 6.91 -4.08 -9.01
N GLU A 92 7.67 -4.57 -10.00
CA GLU A 92 8.55 -5.74 -9.83
C GLU A 92 9.58 -5.50 -8.71
N ALA A 93 10.23 -4.33 -8.69
CA ALA A 93 11.21 -4.01 -7.64
C ALA A 93 10.57 -3.96 -6.24
N ILE A 94 9.39 -3.36 -6.11
CA ILE A 94 8.69 -3.24 -4.83
C ILE A 94 8.19 -4.61 -4.36
N LEU A 95 7.56 -5.39 -5.25
CA LEU A 95 7.03 -6.72 -4.93
C LEU A 95 8.14 -7.77 -4.72
N ALA A 96 9.33 -7.57 -5.26
CA ALA A 96 10.48 -8.45 -5.03
C ALA A 96 10.89 -8.48 -3.55
N VAL A 97 10.66 -7.38 -2.82
CA VAL A 97 10.92 -7.28 -1.36
C VAL A 97 9.98 -8.17 -0.55
N ASP A 98 8.80 -8.51 -1.09
CA ASP A 98 7.78 -9.32 -0.43
C ASP A 98 7.99 -10.84 -0.62
N ALA A 99 9.17 -11.27 -1.09
CA ALA A 99 9.48 -12.68 -1.35
C ALA A 99 9.31 -13.55 -0.09
N PRO A 100 8.58 -14.69 -0.18
CA PRO A 100 8.52 -15.66 0.90
C PRO A 100 9.91 -16.25 1.19
N LYS A 101 10.26 -16.40 2.47
CA LYS A 101 11.55 -16.97 2.91
C LYS A 101 11.74 -18.37 2.35
N GLY A 102 12.90 -18.64 1.76
CA GLY A 102 13.25 -19.94 1.16
C GLY A 102 12.69 -20.16 -0.25
N CYS A 103 11.92 -19.21 -0.78
CA CYS A 103 11.33 -19.27 -2.12
C CYS A 103 11.85 -18.15 -3.03
N GLU A 104 12.97 -17.51 -2.71
CA GLU A 104 13.45 -16.28 -3.37
C GLU A 104 13.78 -16.50 -4.86
N ALA A 105 14.30 -17.68 -5.21
CA ALA A 105 14.58 -18.03 -6.60
C ALA A 105 13.28 -18.20 -7.41
N ALA A 106 12.32 -18.96 -6.87
CA ALA A 106 11.02 -19.17 -7.48
C ALA A 106 10.22 -17.86 -7.60
N TRP A 107 10.30 -17.00 -6.58
CA TRP A 107 9.68 -15.67 -6.59
C TRP A 107 10.24 -14.79 -7.71
N ARG A 108 11.56 -14.81 -7.91
CA ARG A 108 12.24 -14.05 -8.96
C ARG A 108 11.82 -14.48 -10.37
N ASP A 109 11.57 -15.78 -10.57
CA ASP A 109 11.10 -16.31 -11.84
C ASP A 109 9.60 -16.01 -12.06
N PHE A 110 8.80 -16.05 -11.00
CA PHE A 110 7.35 -15.80 -11.04
C PHE A 110 6.99 -14.33 -11.27
N LEU A 111 7.67 -13.43 -10.55
CA LEU A 111 7.20 -12.05 -10.39
C LEU A 111 7.08 -11.26 -11.71
N PRO A 112 8.04 -11.34 -12.66
CA PRO A 112 7.92 -10.65 -13.94
C PRO A 112 6.72 -11.15 -14.77
N LEU A 113 6.36 -12.43 -14.64
CA LEU A 113 5.20 -13.02 -15.29
C LEU A 113 3.92 -12.47 -14.69
N PHE A 114 3.84 -12.47 -13.35
CA PHE A 114 2.70 -11.91 -12.62
C PHE A 114 2.49 -10.44 -12.98
N VAL A 115 3.52 -9.60 -12.88
CA VAL A 115 3.41 -8.17 -13.16
C VAL A 115 3.08 -7.92 -14.63
N SER A 116 3.71 -8.64 -15.56
CA SER A 116 3.38 -8.52 -16.99
C SER A 116 1.91 -8.82 -17.28
N TYR A 117 1.32 -9.78 -16.56
CA TYR A 117 -0.07 -10.20 -16.74
C TYR A 117 -1.08 -9.29 -16.03
N SER A 118 -0.74 -8.76 -14.85
CA SER A 118 -1.66 -7.97 -14.02
C SER A 118 -1.67 -6.47 -14.35
N TYR A 119 -0.56 -5.93 -14.85
CA TYR A 119 -0.35 -4.47 -15.01
C TYR A 119 -1.37 -3.75 -15.91
N GLU A 120 -1.94 -4.43 -16.89
CA GLU A 120 -2.94 -3.84 -17.78
C GLU A 120 -4.30 -3.65 -17.09
N ILE A 121 -4.52 -4.33 -15.96
CA ILE A 121 -5.82 -4.49 -15.34
C ILE A 121 -5.83 -3.88 -13.93
N CYS A 122 -4.72 -4.05 -13.21
CA CYS A 122 -4.52 -3.49 -11.88
C CYS A 122 -3.10 -2.93 -11.77
N ARG A 123 -3.01 -1.69 -11.31
CA ARG A 123 -1.74 -1.03 -10.95
C ARG A 123 -1.70 -0.60 -9.49
N ASP A 124 -2.75 -0.92 -8.74
CA ASP A 124 -2.82 -0.71 -7.31
C ASP A 124 -1.85 -1.68 -6.63
N LEU A 125 -0.80 -1.15 -6.01
CA LEU A 125 0.22 -1.95 -5.35
C LEU A 125 -0.34 -2.80 -4.21
N HIS A 126 -1.32 -2.29 -3.45
CA HIS A 126 -1.91 -3.02 -2.33
C HIS A 126 -2.71 -4.22 -2.83
N GLU A 127 -3.50 -4.03 -3.87
CA GLU A 127 -4.25 -5.11 -4.51
C GLU A 127 -3.31 -6.11 -5.20
N LEU A 128 -2.29 -5.63 -5.90
CA LEU A 128 -1.29 -6.48 -6.53
C LEU A 128 -0.54 -7.33 -5.50
N ARG A 129 -0.20 -6.80 -4.32
CA ARG A 129 0.40 -7.59 -3.23
C ARG A 129 -0.50 -8.74 -2.78
N TYR A 130 -1.78 -8.47 -2.60
CA TYR A 130 -2.76 -9.48 -2.20
C TYR A 130 -2.85 -10.59 -3.26
N LEU A 131 -3.08 -10.22 -4.53
CA LEU A 131 -3.21 -11.16 -5.63
C LEU A 131 -1.92 -11.96 -5.89
N CYS A 132 -0.75 -11.30 -5.79
CA CYS A 132 0.56 -11.91 -6.02
C CYS A 132 0.81 -13.07 -5.04
N ARG A 133 0.50 -12.88 -3.76
CA ARG A 133 0.67 -13.94 -2.74
C ARG A 133 -0.20 -15.16 -3.01
N GLY A 134 -1.48 -14.95 -3.35
CA GLY A 134 -2.39 -16.05 -3.70
C GLY A 134 -1.98 -16.76 -4.97
N ALA A 135 -1.67 -16.00 -6.03
CA ALA A 135 -1.25 -16.55 -7.31
C ALA A 135 0.08 -17.30 -7.21
N PHE A 136 1.03 -16.86 -6.39
CA PHE A 136 2.29 -17.56 -6.18
C PHE A 136 2.09 -18.93 -5.53
N GLY A 137 1.21 -19.02 -4.51
CA GLY A 137 0.90 -20.29 -3.87
C GLY A 137 0.29 -21.31 -4.85
N GLU A 138 -0.67 -20.85 -5.66
CA GLU A 138 -1.27 -21.68 -6.71
C GLU A 138 -0.28 -22.03 -7.83
N TRP A 139 0.65 -21.14 -8.16
CA TRP A 139 1.71 -21.36 -9.13
C TRP A 139 2.71 -22.44 -8.68
N MET A 140 3.05 -22.46 -7.39
CA MET A 140 3.95 -23.45 -6.80
C MET A 140 3.27 -24.80 -6.49
N ARG A 141 1.94 -24.85 -6.44
CA ARG A 141 1.20 -26.08 -6.09
C ARG A 141 1.62 -27.32 -6.90
N PRO A 142 1.77 -27.28 -8.24
CA PRO A 142 2.20 -28.45 -9.01
C PRO A 142 3.59 -28.99 -8.63
N VAL A 143 4.48 -28.12 -8.14
CA VAL A 143 5.81 -28.52 -7.65
C VAL A 143 5.68 -29.18 -6.28
N HIS A 144 4.85 -28.63 -5.40
CA HIS A 144 4.56 -29.24 -4.10
C HIS A 144 3.86 -30.59 -4.21
N ASP A 145 2.98 -30.75 -5.21
CA ASP A 145 2.27 -32.00 -5.50
C ASP A 145 3.16 -33.03 -6.24
N GLY A 146 4.41 -32.68 -6.56
CA GLY A 146 5.35 -33.55 -7.27
C GLY A 146 4.99 -33.80 -8.74
N LEU A 147 4.10 -32.99 -9.32
CA LEU A 147 3.65 -33.09 -10.71
C LEU A 147 4.64 -32.45 -11.69
N ILE A 148 5.39 -31.45 -11.23
CA ILE A 148 6.36 -30.71 -12.03
C ILE A 148 7.65 -30.59 -11.21
N ASP A 149 8.79 -30.82 -11.85
CA ASP A 149 10.08 -30.54 -11.24
C ASP A 149 10.30 -29.03 -11.09
N ALA A 150 10.83 -28.60 -9.93
CA ALA A 150 11.09 -27.19 -9.66
C ALA A 150 12.08 -26.54 -10.67
N GLY A 151 12.94 -27.36 -11.30
CA GLY A 151 13.86 -26.93 -12.34
C GLY A 151 13.24 -26.78 -13.73
N ASP A 152 12.06 -27.38 -13.99
CA ASP A 152 11.37 -27.25 -15.28
C ASP A 152 10.58 -25.93 -15.37
N LYS A 153 11.34 -24.86 -15.59
CA LYS A 153 10.82 -23.50 -15.78
C LYS A 153 9.78 -23.43 -16.90
N GLY A 154 9.91 -24.26 -17.94
CA GLY A 154 8.99 -24.28 -19.08
C GLY A 154 7.62 -24.84 -18.70
N ALA A 155 7.57 -25.94 -17.95
CA ALA A 155 6.32 -26.52 -17.45
C ALA A 155 5.66 -25.60 -16.41
N LEU A 156 6.44 -25.03 -15.49
CA LEU A 156 5.98 -24.04 -14.50
C LEU A 156 5.36 -22.79 -15.15
N LEU A 157 5.98 -22.28 -16.22
CA LEU A 157 5.45 -21.14 -16.97
C LEU A 157 4.10 -21.45 -17.61
N ARG A 158 3.95 -22.62 -18.23
CA ARG A 158 2.70 -23.06 -18.87
C ARG A 158 1.58 -23.24 -17.86
N ALA A 159 1.85 -23.90 -16.74
CA ALA A 159 0.90 -24.07 -15.64
C ALA A 159 0.51 -22.71 -15.02
N GLY A 160 1.49 -21.82 -14.85
CA GLY A 160 1.29 -20.48 -14.31
C GLY A 160 0.42 -19.57 -15.15
N LYS A 161 0.47 -19.68 -16.48
CA LYS A 161 -0.37 -18.85 -17.36
C LYS A 161 -1.87 -19.05 -17.10
N VAL A 162 -2.30 -20.30 -16.85
CA VAL A 162 -3.70 -20.61 -16.52
C VAL A 162 -4.07 -20.09 -15.14
N CYS A 163 -3.18 -20.26 -14.16
CA CYS A 163 -3.36 -19.72 -12.81
C CYS A 163 -3.50 -18.19 -12.81
N LEU A 164 -2.64 -17.48 -13.55
CA LEU A 164 -2.65 -16.02 -13.66
C LEU A 164 -3.92 -15.52 -14.37
N GLN A 165 -4.40 -16.25 -15.39
CA GLN A 165 -5.69 -15.98 -16.04
C GLN A 165 -6.87 -16.03 -15.08
N GLU A 166 -6.89 -16.99 -14.15
CA GLU A 166 -7.94 -17.09 -13.14
C GLU A 166 -7.78 -16.03 -12.04
N ALA A 167 -6.56 -15.78 -11.57
CA ALA A 167 -6.28 -14.74 -10.56
C ALA A 167 -6.74 -13.35 -11.03
N ARG A 168 -6.59 -13.07 -12.33
CA ARG A 168 -7.09 -11.83 -12.96
C ARG A 168 -8.60 -11.64 -12.82
N LYS A 169 -9.40 -12.71 -12.84
CA LYS A 169 -10.87 -12.58 -12.68
C LYS A 169 -11.28 -12.16 -11.27
N ARG A 170 -10.34 -12.23 -10.32
CA ARG A 170 -10.57 -11.95 -8.89
C ARG A 170 -10.03 -10.58 -8.46
N VAL A 171 -9.54 -9.76 -9.38
CA VAL A 171 -9.08 -8.39 -9.08
C VAL A 171 -10.25 -7.60 -8.45
N TYR A 172 -10.03 -7.05 -7.25
CA TYR A 172 -11.03 -6.39 -6.40
C TYR A 172 -12.20 -7.28 -5.91
N ALA A 173 -12.26 -8.54 -6.33
CA ALA A 173 -13.13 -9.53 -5.71
C ALA A 173 -12.40 -10.08 -4.49
N ARG A 174 -12.58 -9.42 -3.34
CA ARG A 174 -12.22 -10.00 -2.05
C ARG A 174 -13.21 -11.10 -1.72
N GLU A 175 -13.08 -12.23 -2.42
CA GLU A 175 -13.64 -13.48 -1.92
C GLU A 175 -13.01 -13.71 -0.54
N ALA A 176 -13.85 -14.10 0.43
CA ALA A 176 -13.41 -14.36 1.79
C ALA A 176 -12.10 -15.17 1.77
N PRO A 177 -11.12 -14.82 2.59
CA PRO A 177 -9.78 -15.36 2.47
C PRO A 177 -9.84 -16.90 2.41
N LEU A 178 -8.96 -17.50 1.59
CA LEU A 178 -8.72 -18.95 1.56
C LEU A 178 -8.41 -19.52 2.96
N THR A 179 -8.27 -18.65 3.97
CA THR A 179 -8.19 -18.95 5.39
C THR A 179 -9.43 -19.57 6.01
N ARG A 180 -10.59 -19.77 5.38
CA ARG A 180 -11.54 -20.71 6.04
C ARG A 180 -11.00 -22.13 6.13
N LYS A 181 -10.10 -22.54 5.21
CA LYS A 181 -9.34 -23.79 5.33
C LYS A 181 -8.05 -23.64 6.15
N ALA A 182 -7.43 -22.46 6.20
CA ALA A 182 -6.21 -22.22 7.00
C ALA A 182 -6.48 -21.82 8.48
N GLU A 183 -7.61 -21.21 8.78
CA GLU A 183 -8.15 -20.96 10.13
C GLU A 183 -8.75 -22.24 10.70
N ALA A 184 -9.36 -23.10 9.88
CA ALA A 184 -9.70 -24.47 10.28
C ALA A 184 -8.44 -25.29 10.61
N ALA A 185 -7.34 -25.12 9.85
CA ALA A 185 -6.06 -25.74 10.20
C ALA A 185 -5.44 -25.15 11.49
N ARG A 186 -5.51 -23.82 11.68
CA ARG A 186 -5.06 -23.16 12.92
C ARG A 186 -5.93 -23.42 14.15
N ALA A 187 -7.21 -23.76 13.97
CA ALA A 187 -8.10 -24.16 15.06
C ALA A 187 -7.90 -25.62 15.49
N VAL A 188 -7.24 -26.45 14.66
CA VAL A 188 -6.85 -27.83 15.00
C VAL A 188 -5.45 -27.87 15.65
N ASP A 189 -4.56 -26.93 15.30
CA ASP A 189 -3.21 -26.80 15.88
C ASP A 189 -3.17 -26.13 17.28
N GLY A 190 -4.33 -25.88 17.89
CA GLY A 190 -4.44 -25.37 19.27
C GLY A 190 -4.17 -26.42 20.36
N ALA A 191 -3.88 -27.67 19.99
CA ALA A 191 -3.63 -28.76 20.92
C ALA A 191 -2.47 -29.64 20.44
N ASP A 192 -1.27 -29.09 20.38
CA ASP A 192 -0.06 -29.67 20.98
C ASP A 192 1.19 -28.93 20.49
N GLY A 193 2.04 -28.55 21.44
CA GLY A 193 3.28 -27.85 21.14
C GLY A 193 4.25 -28.70 20.32
N GLY A 194 4.52 -28.27 19.09
CA GLY A 194 5.58 -28.80 18.25
C GLY A 194 5.93 -27.80 17.16
N GLY A 195 7.10 -27.15 17.28
CA GLY A 195 7.56 -26.19 16.28
C GLY A 195 7.71 -26.83 14.91
N LEU A 196 7.09 -26.23 13.88
CA LEU A 196 7.32 -26.58 12.49
C LEU A 196 8.76 -26.22 12.09
N ALA A 197 9.66 -27.20 12.17
CA ALA A 197 10.95 -27.16 11.51
C ALA A 197 10.75 -27.32 10.00
N LEU A 198 11.05 -26.28 9.24
CA LEU A 198 11.18 -26.37 7.78
C LEU A 198 12.46 -27.15 7.46
N PRO A 199 12.42 -28.20 6.62
CA PRO A 199 13.63 -28.91 6.24
C PRO A 199 14.52 -27.99 5.41
N THR A 200 15.74 -27.79 5.90
CA THR A 200 16.82 -27.10 5.20
C THR A 200 17.17 -27.88 3.94
N CYS A 201 17.20 -27.20 2.79
CA CYS A 201 17.75 -27.74 1.56
C CYS A 201 19.21 -28.15 1.77
N VAL A 202 19.48 -29.46 1.71
CA VAL A 202 20.84 -29.99 1.64
C VAL A 202 21.31 -29.87 0.18
N LYS A 203 22.58 -29.51 0.03
CA LYS A 203 23.32 -29.29 -1.24
C LYS A 203 23.26 -30.47 -2.19
#